data_AF-A0A9D6CY34-F1
#
_entry.id   AF-A0A9D6CY34-F1
#
_cell.length_a   1.000
_cell.length_b   1.000
_cell.length_c   1.000
_cell.angle_alpha   90.00
_cell.angle_beta   90.00
_cell.angle_gamma   90.00
#
_symmetry.space_group_name_H-M   'P 1'
#
loop_
_entity.id
_entity.type
_entity.pdbx_description
1 polymer ?
#
loop_
_entity_poly.entity_id
_entity_poly.type
_entity_poly.pdbx_seq_one_letter_code
_entity_poly.pdbx_strand_id
1 'polypeptide(L)'
;MSDDPFAGHLLFDHKYDIDDILRALCGDDHDGRWLLCTRDGSLVEETDHTETATVQDGDDRNHWHVITPLPVSFISELKTHDKRSKLTAEDVALLDDLLADVHYVYQLLPLFEEGLAGGWVRERVKETALEWLDMKNLIPPSMRHVYDATAAANAPAAQSGMAIKII
;
A
#
# COMPACT_ATOMS: atom_id res chain seq x y z
N MET A 1 42.08 17.34 -16.97
CA MET A 1 41.16 16.20 -17.00
C MET A 1 40.82 15.96 -15.55
N SER A 2 39.68 16.50 -15.13
CA SER A 2 39.18 16.37 -13.76
C SER A 2 38.23 15.18 -13.78
N ASP A 3 38.66 14.07 -13.21
CA ASP A 3 37.79 12.93 -12.88
C ASP A 3 36.91 13.35 -11.71
N ASP A 4 35.67 13.70 -12.03
CA ASP A 4 34.61 13.96 -11.06
C ASP A 4 33.86 12.62 -10.85
N PRO A 5 34.05 11.91 -9.71
CA PRO A 5 33.44 10.60 -9.49
C PRO A 5 31.93 10.66 -9.20
N PHE A 6 31.31 11.85 -9.29
CA PHE A 6 29.88 12.06 -9.06
C PHE A 6 29.06 12.28 -10.34
N ALA A 7 29.67 12.07 -11.51
CA ALA A 7 28.99 12.12 -12.79
C ALA A 7 28.12 10.86 -13.02
N GLY A 8 26.95 10.82 -12.39
CA GLY A 8 25.97 9.76 -12.60
C GLY A 8 24.74 9.92 -11.73
N HIS A 9 23.79 10.73 -12.18
CA HIS A 9 22.40 10.66 -11.72
C HIS A 9 21.90 9.21 -11.76
N LEU A 10 21.66 8.62 -10.59
CA LEU A 10 20.66 7.58 -10.38
C LEU A 10 19.63 8.24 -9.45
N LEU A 11 18.77 9.14 -9.94
CA LEU A 11 17.45 8.77 -10.47
C LEU A 11 17.01 7.45 -9.84
N PHE A 12 16.13 7.54 -8.84
CA PHE A 12 15.49 6.41 -8.19
C PHE A 12 15.22 5.30 -9.21
N ASP A 13 16.04 4.26 -9.15
CA ASP A 13 15.82 3.05 -9.92
C ASP A 13 14.73 2.31 -9.13
N HIS A 14 13.50 2.34 -9.62
CA HIS A 14 12.41 1.58 -9.01
C HIS A 14 12.73 0.10 -9.14
N LYS A 15 13.37 -0.46 -8.11
CA LYS A 15 13.77 -1.87 -8.14
C LYS A 15 12.69 -2.80 -7.62
N TYR A 16 11.71 -2.29 -6.88
CA TYR A 16 10.66 -3.08 -6.28
C TYR A 16 9.35 -2.96 -7.06
N ASP A 17 8.60 -4.07 -7.13
CA ASP A 17 7.28 -4.13 -7.76
C ASP A 17 6.19 -3.75 -6.74
N ILE A 18 5.19 -3.00 -7.18
CA ILE A 18 4.03 -2.68 -6.34
C ILE A 18 3.21 -3.93 -6.04
N ASP A 19 3.10 -4.86 -6.98
CA ASP A 19 2.31 -6.08 -6.80
C ASP A 19 2.94 -7.00 -5.76
N ASP A 20 4.27 -6.99 -5.62
CA ASP A 20 4.98 -7.66 -4.53
C ASP A 20 4.62 -7.04 -3.17
N ILE A 21 4.51 -5.71 -3.09
CA ILE A 21 4.08 -5.02 -1.86
C ILE A 21 2.61 -5.33 -1.54
N LEU A 22 1.73 -5.38 -2.55
CA LEU A 22 0.33 -5.80 -2.34
C LEU A 22 0.27 -7.22 -1.77
N ARG A 23 1.12 -8.12 -2.29
CA ARG A 23 1.24 -9.49 -1.78
C ARG A 23 1.71 -9.51 -0.33
N ALA A 24 2.78 -8.78 0.02
CA ALA A 24 3.27 -8.68 1.39
C ALA A 24 2.23 -8.10 2.37
N LEU A 25 1.45 -7.11 1.93
CA LEU A 25 0.38 -6.52 2.74
C LEU A 25 -0.82 -7.44 2.89
N CYS A 26 -1.17 -8.22 1.88
CA CYS A 26 -2.19 -9.25 2.04
C CYS A 26 -1.70 -10.41 2.92
N GLY A 27 -0.38 -10.60 2.97
CA GLY A 27 0.28 -11.70 3.66
C GLY A 27 -0.04 -13.03 3.01
N ASP A 28 0.22 -14.09 3.77
CA ASP A 28 -0.06 -15.47 3.47
C ASP A 28 -0.84 -16.11 4.63
N ASP A 29 -0.89 -17.44 4.72
CA ASP A 29 -1.51 -18.16 5.84
C ASP A 29 -0.62 -18.21 7.09
N HIS A 30 0.46 -17.42 7.12
CA HIS A 30 1.39 -17.31 8.22
C HIS A 30 1.37 -15.90 8.81
N ASP A 31 1.60 -15.78 10.12
CA ASP A 31 1.53 -14.51 10.86
C ASP A 31 2.86 -13.71 10.76
N GLY A 32 3.57 -13.89 9.64
CA GLY A 32 4.93 -13.41 9.41
C GLY A 32 5.00 -11.99 8.86
N ARG A 33 6.13 -11.33 9.08
CA ARG A 33 6.46 -10.05 8.43
C ARG A 33 7.25 -10.28 7.15
N TRP A 34 7.20 -9.29 6.26
CA TRP A 34 7.95 -9.28 5.01
C TRP A 34 9.04 -8.20 5.08
N LEU A 35 10.16 -8.45 4.40
CA LEU A 35 11.32 -7.56 4.35
C LEU A 35 11.58 -7.13 2.92
N LEU A 36 11.51 -5.82 2.67
CA LEU A 36 11.83 -5.20 1.38
C LEU A 36 13.25 -4.63 1.42
N CYS A 37 14.11 -5.06 0.49
CA CYS A 37 15.41 -4.46 0.24
C CYS A 37 15.35 -3.55 -0.99
N THR A 38 15.45 -2.24 -0.81
CA THR A 38 15.37 -1.27 -1.92
C THR A 38 16.64 -1.21 -2.77
N ARG A 39 17.75 -1.82 -2.32
CA ARG A 39 19.01 -1.84 -3.07
C ARG A 39 18.93 -2.72 -4.32
N ASP A 40 18.22 -3.83 -4.23
CA ASP A 40 18.07 -4.81 -5.30
C ASP A 40 16.60 -5.10 -5.66
N GLY A 41 15.65 -4.60 -4.88
CA GLY A 41 14.22 -4.80 -5.10
C GLY A 41 13.68 -6.10 -4.50
N SER A 42 14.51 -6.85 -3.78
CA SER A 42 14.10 -8.14 -3.23
C SER A 42 13.06 -7.97 -2.12
N LEU A 43 12.06 -8.85 -2.15
CA LEU A 43 11.06 -9.01 -1.11
C LEU A 43 11.24 -10.40 -0.51
N VAL A 44 11.51 -10.47 0.79
CA VAL A 44 11.80 -11.71 1.51
C VAL A 44 10.73 -11.92 2.57
N GLU A 45 10.13 -13.10 2.54
CA GLU A 45 9.20 -13.56 3.58
C GLU A 45 10.00 -14.05 4.79
N GLU A 46 9.72 -13.55 5.98
CA GLU A 46 10.36 -14.04 7.21
C GLU A 46 9.65 -15.32 7.69
N THR A 47 9.88 -16.43 6.99
CA THR A 47 9.37 -17.76 7.37
C THR A 47 10.25 -18.47 8.38
N ASP A 48 11.55 -18.15 8.40
CA ASP A 48 12.53 -18.73 9.30
C ASP A 48 13.30 -17.61 10.02
N HIS A 49 12.99 -17.42 11.30
CA HIS A 49 13.55 -16.37 12.18
C HIS A 49 15.05 -16.55 12.49
N THR A 50 15.80 -17.30 11.70
CA THR A 50 17.21 -17.58 11.97
C THR A 50 18.16 -16.74 11.11
N GLU A 51 17.80 -16.41 9.86
CA GLU A 51 18.66 -15.63 8.96
C GLU A 51 18.29 -14.13 8.90
N THR A 52 17.02 -13.79 9.12
CA THR A 52 16.52 -12.42 8.95
C THR A 52 15.93 -11.80 10.21
N ALA A 53 15.82 -12.54 11.33
CA ALA A 53 15.23 -12.02 12.57
C ALA A 53 15.98 -10.84 13.18
N THR A 54 17.25 -10.63 12.83
CA THR A 54 18.02 -9.48 13.29
C THR A 54 17.80 -8.24 12.42
N VAL A 55 17.16 -8.37 11.25
CA VAL A 55 16.90 -7.26 10.34
C VAL A 55 15.82 -6.35 10.94
N GLN A 56 16.18 -5.09 11.10
CA GLN A 56 15.33 -4.02 11.58
C GLN A 56 14.95 -3.07 10.43
N ASP A 57 13.81 -2.42 10.61
CA ASP A 57 13.39 -1.36 9.69
C ASP A 57 14.40 -0.21 9.72
N GLY A 58 14.92 0.16 8.55
CA GLY A 58 15.98 1.15 8.40
C GLY A 58 17.41 0.60 8.34
N ASP A 59 17.59 -0.73 8.41
CA ASP A 59 18.92 -1.36 8.30
C ASP A 59 19.57 -1.15 6.92
N ASP A 60 20.89 -1.38 6.87
CA ASP A 60 21.74 -1.19 5.69
C ASP A 60 21.58 0.19 5.05
N ARG A 61 21.78 1.25 5.86
CA ARG A 61 21.63 2.65 5.41
C ARG A 61 20.22 2.95 4.87
N ASN A 62 19.19 2.46 5.57
CA ASN A 62 17.79 2.65 5.21
C ASN A 62 17.41 2.02 3.87
N HIS A 63 17.96 0.84 3.58
CA HIS A 63 17.58 0.04 2.42
C HIS A 63 16.63 -1.12 2.79
N TRP A 64 16.63 -1.57 4.04
CA TRP A 64 15.71 -2.58 4.53
C TRP A 64 14.46 -1.96 5.16
N HIS A 65 13.29 -2.45 4.75
CA HIS A 65 12.01 -1.99 5.28
C HIS A 65 11.12 -3.16 5.65
N VAL A 66 10.47 -3.05 6.81
CA VAL A 66 9.53 -4.07 7.30
C VAL A 66 8.13 -3.76 6.79
N ILE A 67 7.51 -4.74 6.14
CA ILE A 67 6.10 -4.76 5.78
C ILE A 67 5.38 -5.74 6.71
N THR A 68 4.44 -5.23 7.49
CA THR A 68 3.54 -6.05 8.29
C THR A 68 2.25 -6.26 7.50
N PRO A 69 1.74 -7.50 7.40
CA PRO A 69 0.44 -7.76 6.78
C PRO A 69 -0.67 -6.92 7.40
N LEU A 70 -1.69 -6.61 6.61
CA LEU A 70 -2.86 -5.87 7.06
C LEU A 70 -3.62 -6.69 8.11
N PRO A 71 -4.22 -6.02 9.11
CA PRO A 71 -5.03 -6.72 10.10
C PRO A 71 -6.31 -7.27 9.46
N VAL A 72 -6.85 -8.36 10.01
CA VAL A 72 -8.15 -8.93 9.60
C VAL A 72 -9.30 -7.89 9.69
N SER A 73 -9.17 -6.87 10.55
CA SER A 73 -10.13 -5.75 10.61
C SER A 73 -10.27 -5.01 9.27
N PHE A 74 -9.25 -5.04 8.42
CA PHE A 74 -9.28 -4.45 7.09
C PHE A 74 -10.42 -5.01 6.23
N ILE A 75 -10.76 -6.30 6.36
CA ILE A 75 -11.90 -6.90 5.63
C ILE A 75 -13.22 -6.25 6.08
N SER A 76 -13.35 -5.91 7.36
CA SER A 76 -14.52 -5.20 7.86
C SER A 76 -14.56 -3.76 7.35
N GLU A 77 -13.40 -3.10 7.27
CA GLU A 77 -13.28 -1.76 6.71
C GLU A 77 -13.69 -1.73 5.23
N LEU A 78 -13.32 -2.73 4.43
CA LEU A 78 -13.78 -2.87 3.04
C LEU A 78 -15.31 -2.90 2.93
N LYS A 79 -15.98 -3.59 3.85
CA LYS A 79 -17.46 -3.68 3.88
C LYS A 79 -18.13 -2.36 4.24
N THR A 80 -17.46 -1.47 4.98
CA THR A 80 -18.03 -0.18 5.40
C THR A 80 -17.41 1.03 4.71
N HIS A 81 -16.53 0.81 3.73
CA HIS A 81 -15.74 1.89 3.13
C HIS A 81 -16.64 2.93 2.43
N ASP A 82 -16.40 4.21 2.69
CA ASP A 82 -17.15 5.33 2.11
C ASP A 82 -17.17 5.33 0.57
N LYS A 83 -16.06 4.98 -0.09
CA LYS A 83 -15.94 4.89 -1.55
C LYS A 83 -16.78 3.77 -2.18
N ARG A 84 -17.43 2.90 -1.39
CA ARG A 84 -18.50 2.00 -1.91
C ARG A 84 -19.66 2.80 -2.52
N SER A 85 -19.88 4.04 -2.07
CA SER A 85 -20.88 4.96 -2.63
C SER A 85 -20.64 5.31 -4.12
N LYS A 86 -19.45 5.04 -4.64
CA LYS A 86 -19.09 5.26 -6.05
C LYS A 86 -19.41 4.07 -6.95
N LEU A 87 -19.81 2.93 -6.37
CA LEU A 87 -20.17 1.72 -7.10
C LEU A 87 -21.67 1.71 -7.44
N THR A 88 -22.04 0.96 -8.47
CA THR A 88 -23.46 0.70 -8.77
C THR A 88 -24.03 -0.30 -7.76
N ALA A 89 -25.36 -0.38 -7.66
CA ALA A 89 -25.99 -1.37 -6.77
C ALA A 89 -25.63 -2.82 -7.14
N GLU A 90 -25.42 -3.10 -8.43
CA GLU A 90 -25.00 -4.41 -8.93
C GLU A 90 -23.56 -4.72 -8.49
N ASP A 91 -22.63 -3.78 -8.66
CA ASP A 91 -21.23 -3.94 -8.23
C ASP A 91 -21.11 -4.06 -6.70
N VAL A 92 -21.96 -3.35 -5.95
CA VAL A 92 -22.02 -3.47 -4.48
C VAL A 92 -22.46 -4.88 -4.08
N ALA A 93 -23.46 -5.46 -4.74
CA ALA A 93 -23.92 -6.81 -4.46
C ALA A 93 -22.83 -7.85 -4.81
N LEU A 94 -22.17 -7.71 -5.97
CA LEU A 94 -21.03 -8.56 -6.34
C LEU A 94 -19.88 -8.45 -5.32
N LEU A 95 -19.58 -7.24 -4.84
CA LEU A 95 -18.57 -7.02 -3.81
C LEU A 95 -18.96 -7.67 -2.48
N ASP A 96 -20.23 -7.58 -2.05
CA ASP A 96 -20.71 -8.24 -0.84
C ASP A 96 -20.62 -9.76 -0.95
N ASP A 97 -20.97 -10.32 -2.11
CA ASP A 97 -20.86 -11.76 -2.40
C ASP A 97 -19.40 -12.22 -2.39
N LEU A 98 -18.49 -11.48 -3.04
CA LEU A 98 -17.05 -11.79 -3.05
C LEU A 98 -16.44 -11.76 -1.64
N LEU A 99 -16.87 -10.82 -0.79
CA LEU A 99 -16.35 -10.66 0.57
C LEU A 99 -17.11 -11.50 1.62
N ALA A 100 -18.11 -12.29 1.22
CA ALA A 100 -18.90 -13.11 2.14
C ALA A 100 -18.05 -14.22 2.78
N ASP A 101 -17.22 -14.88 1.98
CA ASP A 101 -16.40 -16.04 2.39
C ASP A 101 -14.93 -15.67 2.72
N VAL A 102 -14.63 -14.37 2.76
CA VAL A 102 -13.30 -13.86 3.12
C VAL A 102 -13.21 -13.73 4.64
N HIS A 103 -12.34 -14.52 5.24
CA HIS A 103 -12.05 -14.53 6.67
C HIS A 103 -10.64 -14.02 7.01
N TYR A 104 -9.72 -14.08 6.04
CA TYR A 104 -8.33 -13.66 6.18
C TYR A 104 -7.89 -12.79 5.01
N VAL A 105 -6.94 -11.88 5.24
CA VAL A 105 -6.54 -10.88 4.24
C VAL A 105 -5.86 -11.51 3.03
N TYR A 106 -5.08 -12.58 3.20
CA TYR A 106 -4.43 -13.28 2.10
C TYR A 106 -5.43 -13.81 1.05
N GLN A 107 -6.69 -14.04 1.45
CA GLN A 107 -7.76 -14.47 0.55
C GLN A 107 -8.24 -13.36 -0.39
N LEU A 108 -7.81 -12.11 -0.19
CA LEU A 108 -8.14 -10.99 -1.08
C LEU A 108 -7.36 -11.05 -2.41
N LEU A 109 -6.14 -11.62 -2.42
CA LEU A 109 -5.27 -11.62 -3.61
C LEU A 109 -5.93 -12.28 -4.84
N PRO A 110 -6.55 -13.48 -4.73
CA PRO A 110 -7.25 -14.08 -5.86
C PRO A 110 -8.43 -13.23 -6.38
N LEU A 111 -9.03 -12.40 -5.51
CA LEU A 111 -10.19 -11.58 -5.87
C LEU A 111 -9.82 -10.39 -6.76
N PHE A 112 -8.55 -9.99 -6.84
CA PHE A 112 -8.14 -8.79 -7.58
C PHE A 112 -8.49 -8.85 -9.08
N GLU A 113 -8.58 -10.06 -9.62
CA GLU A 113 -8.91 -10.31 -11.03
C GLU A 113 -10.42 -10.45 -11.29
N GLU A 114 -11.26 -10.40 -10.23
CA GLU A 114 -12.72 -10.59 -10.32
C GLU A 114 -13.45 -9.32 -10.77
N GLY A 115 -13.19 -8.93 -12.02
CA GLY A 115 -13.87 -7.82 -12.68
C GLY A 115 -13.74 -6.49 -11.93
N LEU A 116 -14.80 -5.67 -11.98
CA LEU A 116 -14.78 -4.33 -11.40
C LEU A 116 -14.77 -4.35 -9.86
N ALA A 117 -15.50 -5.29 -9.25
CA ALA A 117 -15.54 -5.45 -7.79
C ALA A 117 -14.17 -5.90 -7.24
N GLY A 118 -13.52 -6.86 -7.91
CA GLY A 118 -12.15 -7.27 -7.62
C GLY A 118 -11.14 -6.13 -7.76
N GLY A 119 -11.22 -5.39 -8.87
CA GLY A 119 -10.41 -4.20 -9.09
C GLY A 119 -10.62 -3.12 -8.01
N TRP A 120 -11.85 -2.96 -7.52
CA TRP A 120 -12.15 -2.04 -6.42
C TRP A 120 -11.42 -2.45 -5.13
N VAL A 121 -11.43 -3.75 -4.79
CA VAL A 121 -10.69 -4.29 -3.63
C VAL A 121 -9.19 -4.06 -3.79
N ARG A 122 -8.63 -4.40 -4.97
CA ARG A 122 -7.21 -4.16 -5.27
C ARG A 122 -6.82 -2.71 -5.05
N GLU A 123 -7.64 -1.76 -5.51
CA GLU A 123 -7.37 -0.34 -5.33
C GLU A 123 -7.41 0.10 -3.86
N ARG A 124 -8.16 -0.58 -2.97
CA ARG A 124 -8.11 -0.30 -1.52
C ARG A 124 -6.77 -0.75 -0.92
N VAL A 125 -6.33 -1.98 -1.24
CA VAL A 125 -5.04 -2.50 -0.77
C VAL A 125 -3.89 -1.65 -1.31
N LYS A 126 -4.00 -1.20 -2.57
CA LYS A 126 -3.02 -0.32 -3.20
C LYS A 126 -2.95 1.06 -2.56
N GLU A 127 -4.07 1.64 -2.11
CA GLU A 127 -4.03 2.87 -1.33
C GLU A 127 -3.22 2.68 -0.04
N THR A 128 -3.42 1.58 0.67
CA THR A 128 -2.60 1.27 1.87
C THR A 128 -1.13 1.02 1.54
N ALA A 129 -0.83 0.40 0.39
CA ALA A 129 0.54 0.24 -0.09
C ALA A 129 1.23 1.58 -0.38
N LEU A 130 0.51 2.51 -1.00
CA LEU A 130 1.02 3.85 -1.28
C LEU A 130 1.23 4.66 0.00
N GLU A 131 0.31 4.57 0.98
CA GLU A 131 0.48 5.19 2.29
C GLU A 131 1.72 4.64 3.01
N TRP A 132 1.92 3.32 2.98
CA TRP A 132 3.12 2.70 3.55
C TRP A 132 4.40 3.18 2.84
N LEU A 133 4.41 3.21 1.50
CA LEU A 133 5.55 3.71 0.73
C LEU A 133 5.86 5.18 1.03
N ASP A 134 4.84 6.02 1.20
CA ASP A 134 5.00 7.43 1.54
C ASP A 134 5.60 7.60 2.93
N MET A 135 5.08 6.87 3.93
CA MET A 135 5.62 6.85 5.29
C MET A 135 7.10 6.46 5.32
N LYS A 136 7.54 5.58 4.42
CA LYS A 136 8.95 5.14 4.29
C LYS A 136 9.79 6.03 3.38
N ASN A 137 9.23 7.11 2.83
CA ASN A 137 9.86 7.97 1.81
C ASN A 137 10.32 7.20 0.56
N LEU A 138 9.63 6.11 0.22
CA LEU A 138 9.97 5.25 -0.90
C LEU A 138 9.29 5.69 -2.20
N ILE A 139 8.25 6.53 -2.14
CA ILE A 139 7.68 7.16 -3.34
C ILE A 139 8.72 8.11 -3.96
N PRO A 140 9.14 7.86 -5.21
CA PRO A 140 10.12 8.71 -5.85
C PRO A 140 9.58 10.12 -6.07
N PRO A 141 10.47 11.13 -6.01
CA PRO A 141 10.10 12.54 -6.17
C PRO A 141 9.29 12.84 -7.44
N SER A 142 9.57 12.16 -8.56
CA SER A 142 8.87 12.36 -9.83
C SER A 142 7.40 11.94 -9.80
N MET A 143 7.01 11.02 -8.91
CA MET A 143 5.63 10.56 -8.75
C MET A 143 4.89 11.25 -7.60
N ARG A 144 5.59 11.96 -6.72
CA ARG A 144 4.97 12.66 -5.58
C ARG A 144 3.87 13.63 -6.00
N HIS A 145 4.06 14.36 -7.10
CA HIS A 145 3.04 15.30 -7.60
C HIS A 145 1.72 14.63 -8.02
N VAL A 146 1.77 13.37 -8.48
CA VAL A 146 0.57 12.59 -8.84
C VAL A 146 -0.11 12.06 -7.58
N TYR A 147 0.70 11.63 -6.61
CA TYR A 147 0.23 11.15 -5.30
C TYR A 147 -0.39 12.27 -4.45
N ASP A 148 0.27 13.42 -4.32
CA ASP A 148 -0.23 14.58 -3.58
C ASP A 148 -1.59 15.06 -4.12
N ALA A 149 -1.77 15.03 -5.44
CA ALA A 149 -3.03 15.39 -6.09
C ALA A 149 -4.16 14.40 -5.77
N THR A 150 -3.85 13.11 -5.64
CA THR A 150 -4.82 12.07 -5.27
C THR A 150 -5.11 12.08 -3.76
N ALA A 151 -4.12 12.32 -2.91
CA ALA A 151 -4.29 12.50 -1.48
C ALA A 151 -5.15 13.75 -1.17
N ALA A 152 -4.89 14.87 -1.85
CA ALA A 152 -5.70 16.09 -1.71
C ALA A 152 -7.14 15.92 -2.21
N ALA A 153 -7.35 15.12 -3.26
CA ALA A 153 -8.70 14.81 -3.77
C ALA A 153 -9.49 13.84 -2.88
N ASN A 154 -8.81 13.05 -2.05
CA ASN A 154 -9.41 12.13 -1.09
C ASN A 154 -9.53 12.72 0.33
N ALA A 155 -8.96 13.90 0.57
CA ALA A 155 -9.13 14.60 1.85
C ALA A 155 -10.60 14.98 2.04
N PRO A 156 -11.21 14.68 3.21
CA PRO A 156 -12.58 15.10 3.49
C PRO A 156 -12.65 16.63 3.36
N ALA A 157 -13.61 17.12 2.59
CA ALA A 157 -13.84 18.55 2.44
C ALA A 157 -14.03 19.18 3.82
N ALA A 158 -13.00 19.84 4.32
CA ALA A 158 -13.10 20.63 5.54
C ALA A 158 -14.20 21.65 5.31
N GLN A 159 -15.30 21.52 6.06
CA GLN A 159 -16.41 22.46 6.04
C GLN A 159 -15.88 23.85 6.43
N SER A 160 -15.47 24.62 5.43
CA SER A 160 -15.22 26.05 5.57
C SER A 160 -16.56 26.75 5.53
N GLY A 161 -17.20 26.83 6.70
CA GLY A 161 -18.55 27.33 6.82
C GLY A 161 -18.91 27.76 8.24
N MET A 162 -18.19 28.71 8.83
CA MET A 162 -18.81 29.58 9.83
C MET A 162 -18.16 30.97 9.86
N ALA A 163 -18.77 31.88 9.10
CA ALA A 163 -18.54 33.31 9.27
C ALA A 163 -19.06 33.73 10.65
N ILE A 164 -18.15 34.03 11.57
CA ILE A 164 -18.49 34.70 12.83
C ILE A 164 -18.84 36.15 12.48
N LYS A 165 -20.14 36.46 12.45
CA LYS A 165 -20.62 37.84 12.53
C LYS A 165 -20.61 38.23 14.00
N ILE A 166 -19.63 39.05 14.38
CA ILE A 166 -19.63 39.72 15.68
C ILE A 166 -20.71 40.82 15.60
N ILE A 167 -21.67 40.76 16.52
CA ILE A 167 -22.63 41.85 16.82
C ILE A 167 -22.06 42.63 18.00
#